data_AF-A0A7V4JTB1-F1
#
_entry.id   AF-A0A7V4JTB1-F1
#
_cell.length_a   1.000
_cell.length_b   1.000
_cell.length_c   1.000
_cell.angle_alpha   90.00
_cell.angle_beta   90.00
_cell.angle_gamma   90.00
#
_symmetry.space_group_name_H-M   'P 1'
#
loop_
_entity.id
_entity.type
_entity.pdbx_description
1 polymer ?
#
loop_
_entity_poly.entity_id
_entity_poly.type
_entity_poly.pdbx_seq_one_letter_code
_entity_poly.pdbx_strand_id
1 'polypeptide(L)'
;MYESTFPYVAYDAQCNAPYARPYRLNNWFYVGSPWTIPSVDAIKNAIYNYGPISVAVCAGSVFQSYRGGIYSTNESSYCNGGINHAVNLVGWNDAENTWILRNSWGTGWGESGYMRIAYGVSLVGEDATYVVYDTSVNPPPGWPQVYLPVITRQDYAPQPIGFLNPGFELGRRDWTEYSWQGWVVIVSTDDLPITPHGGSWAAWLGGDDDEISYVEQRVTVPASYPYLTYWHRIGSTDVCGYDFGGVIINRTRVADQYNLCAAAATGGWVRHSVNLSAYRGQTVYVQIRAETDSSYHSNLFVDDVSFQATAAVGVDESPPDGLPDAPSKGERAVRRGAAPGGDGEGRLFGP
;
A
#
# COMPACT_ATOMS: atom_id res chain seq x y z
N MET A 1 -10.04 32.01 -10.26
CA MET A 1 -9.58 33.29 -9.65
C MET A 1 -9.31 33.02 -8.18
N TYR A 2 -8.62 33.90 -7.48
CA TYR A 2 -8.53 33.82 -6.02
C TYR A 2 -9.71 34.54 -5.37
N GLU A 3 -10.12 34.08 -4.19
CA GLU A 3 -11.09 34.77 -3.33
C GLU A 3 -10.66 36.22 -3.05
N SER A 4 -9.37 36.47 -2.79
CA SER A 4 -8.84 37.82 -2.58
C SER A 4 -8.99 38.76 -3.78
N THR A 5 -9.13 38.21 -4.98
CA THR A 5 -9.30 38.97 -6.24
C THR A 5 -10.75 39.08 -6.67
N PHE A 6 -11.61 38.18 -6.19
CA PHE A 6 -13.04 38.18 -6.45
C PHE A 6 -13.77 37.61 -5.22
N PRO A 7 -14.01 38.44 -4.20
CA PRO A 7 -14.60 37.98 -2.95
C PRO A 7 -16.02 37.46 -3.13
N TYR A 8 -16.38 36.45 -2.36
CA TYR A 8 -17.71 35.90 -2.29
C TYR A 8 -18.69 36.89 -1.65
N VAL A 9 -19.84 37.09 -2.29
CA VAL A 9 -20.85 38.07 -1.85
C VAL A 9 -22.23 37.46 -1.58
N ALA A 10 -22.39 36.13 -1.72
CA ALA A 10 -23.66 35.42 -1.48
C ALA A 10 -24.87 35.90 -2.31
N TYR A 11 -24.64 36.53 -3.47
CA TYR A 11 -25.64 36.85 -4.49
C TYR A 11 -25.02 36.80 -5.88
N ASP A 12 -25.85 36.82 -6.92
CA ASP A 12 -25.41 36.81 -8.33
C ASP A 12 -24.72 38.14 -8.68
N ALA A 13 -23.40 38.17 -8.55
CA ALA A 13 -22.58 39.31 -8.92
C ALA A 13 -22.33 39.36 -10.44
N GLN A 14 -22.22 40.58 -10.98
CA GLN A 14 -21.87 40.77 -12.38
C GLN A 14 -20.44 40.28 -12.67
N CYS A 15 -20.28 39.53 -13.77
CA CYS A 15 -18.98 39.08 -14.25
C CYS A 15 -18.22 40.24 -14.90
N ASN A 16 -17.33 40.90 -14.15
CA ASN A 16 -16.47 41.96 -14.68
C ASN A 16 -15.22 41.39 -15.38
N ALA A 17 -14.63 42.13 -16.31
CA ALA A 17 -13.51 41.69 -17.15
C ALA A 17 -12.17 42.36 -16.75
N PRO A 18 -11.01 41.79 -17.12
CA PRO A 18 -10.62 40.39 -17.08
C PRO A 18 -9.81 40.09 -15.79
N TYR A 19 -10.08 38.95 -15.16
CA TYR A 19 -9.33 38.50 -13.98
C TYR A 19 -8.26 37.47 -14.33
N ALA A 20 -7.15 37.50 -13.58
CA ALA A 20 -6.12 36.48 -13.67
C ALA A 20 -6.68 35.10 -13.27
N ARG A 21 -6.32 34.07 -14.06
CA ARG A 21 -6.76 32.67 -13.86
C ARG A 21 -5.54 31.77 -13.62
N PRO A 22 -4.92 31.86 -12.43
CA PRO A 22 -3.68 31.16 -12.11
C PRO A 22 -3.89 29.65 -11.98
N TYR A 23 -5.08 29.22 -11.56
CA TYR A 23 -5.47 27.81 -11.55
C TYR A 23 -6.34 27.48 -12.74
N ARG A 24 -6.00 26.37 -13.39
CA ARG A 24 -6.77 25.76 -14.45
C ARG A 24 -6.86 24.27 -14.15
N LEU A 25 -8.03 23.72 -14.41
CA LEU A 25 -8.20 22.29 -14.46
C LEU A 25 -7.68 21.82 -15.81
N ASN A 26 -6.94 20.71 -15.83
CA ASN A 26 -6.58 20.04 -17.08
C ASN A 26 -7.81 19.33 -17.64
N ASN A 27 -8.54 18.62 -16.77
CA ASN A 27 -9.79 17.96 -17.13
C ASN A 27 -10.65 17.70 -15.88
N TRP A 28 -11.87 17.20 -16.10
CA TRP A 28 -12.72 16.64 -15.06
C TRP A 28 -13.55 15.50 -15.65
N PHE A 29 -13.97 14.57 -14.80
CA PHE A 29 -14.73 13.40 -15.23
C PHE A 29 -15.74 12.99 -14.16
N TYR A 30 -16.83 12.35 -14.60
CA TYR A 30 -17.66 11.58 -13.69
C TYR A 30 -16.92 10.32 -13.23
N VAL A 31 -17.13 9.93 -11.97
CA VAL A 31 -16.67 8.64 -11.44
C VAL A 31 -17.45 7.49 -12.07
N GLY A 32 -18.71 7.72 -12.42
CA GLY A 32 -19.59 6.81 -13.15
C GLY A 32 -20.37 7.53 -14.24
N SER A 33 -21.65 7.22 -14.38
CA SER A 33 -22.55 7.95 -15.28
C SER A 33 -23.17 9.16 -14.58
N PRO A 34 -23.55 10.22 -15.31
CA PRO A 34 -24.37 11.28 -14.73
C PRO A 34 -25.74 10.74 -14.31
N TRP A 35 -26.36 11.39 -13.33
CA TRP A 35 -27.66 11.04 -12.73
C TRP A 35 -27.68 9.68 -12.04
N THR A 36 -26.51 9.18 -11.63
CA THR A 36 -26.40 7.93 -10.90
C THR A 36 -25.45 8.07 -9.71
N ILE A 37 -25.57 7.12 -8.79
CA ILE A 37 -24.64 6.92 -7.68
C ILE A 37 -23.69 5.80 -8.10
N PRO A 38 -22.40 6.07 -8.33
CA PRO A 38 -21.42 5.02 -8.60
C PRO A 38 -21.30 4.06 -7.41
N SER A 39 -20.67 2.90 -7.62
CA SER A 39 -20.43 1.97 -6.50
C SER A 39 -19.56 2.62 -5.42
N VAL A 40 -19.72 2.15 -4.18
CA VAL A 40 -18.87 2.58 -3.06
C VAL A 40 -17.38 2.45 -3.42
N ASP A 41 -16.98 1.35 -4.06
CA ASP A 41 -15.59 1.14 -4.46
C ASP A 41 -15.14 2.11 -5.56
N ALA A 42 -16.02 2.47 -6.51
CA ALA A 42 -15.70 3.46 -7.53
C ALA A 42 -15.47 4.85 -6.92
N ILE A 43 -16.32 5.26 -5.97
CA ILE A 43 -16.16 6.52 -5.22
C ILE A 43 -14.86 6.51 -4.41
N LYS A 44 -14.56 5.42 -3.68
CA LYS A 44 -13.30 5.27 -2.94
C LYS A 44 -12.09 5.37 -3.86
N ASN A 45 -12.10 4.66 -4.99
CA ASN A 45 -11.04 4.70 -5.98
C ASN A 45 -10.84 6.11 -6.56
N ALA A 46 -11.92 6.85 -6.79
CA ALA A 46 -11.82 8.23 -7.26
C ALA A 46 -11.19 9.14 -6.20
N ILE A 47 -11.64 9.04 -4.95
CA ILE A 47 -11.06 9.80 -3.83
C ILE A 47 -9.56 9.47 -3.67
N TYR A 48 -9.21 8.19 -3.75
CA TYR A 48 -7.84 7.72 -3.60
C TYR A 48 -6.90 8.24 -4.69
N ASN A 49 -7.31 8.15 -5.95
CA ASN A 49 -6.44 8.48 -7.09
C ASN A 49 -6.41 9.97 -7.44
N TYR A 50 -7.48 10.71 -7.15
CA TYR A 50 -7.65 12.09 -7.61
C TYR A 50 -7.87 13.10 -6.47
N GLY A 51 -7.90 12.64 -5.22
CA GLY A 51 -8.19 13.48 -4.05
C GLY A 51 -9.69 13.70 -3.85
N PRO A 52 -10.09 14.70 -3.04
CA PRO A 52 -11.50 14.98 -2.77
C PRO A 52 -12.34 15.09 -4.04
N ILE A 53 -13.51 14.44 -4.03
CA ILE A 53 -14.45 14.49 -5.14
C ILE A 53 -15.64 15.39 -4.79
N SER A 54 -16.31 15.92 -5.81
CA SER A 54 -17.59 16.62 -5.64
C SER A 54 -18.71 15.64 -5.85
N VAL A 55 -19.73 15.67 -4.99
CA VAL A 55 -20.92 14.83 -5.09
C VAL A 55 -22.16 15.64 -4.74
N ALA A 56 -23.32 15.12 -5.12
CA ALA A 56 -24.60 15.58 -4.63
C ALA A 56 -25.16 14.68 -3.53
N VAL A 57 -26.11 15.23 -2.79
CA VAL A 57 -26.85 14.57 -1.71
C VAL A 57 -28.25 15.20 -1.59
N CYS A 58 -29.21 14.44 -1.07
CA CYS A 58 -30.45 15.01 -0.57
C CYS A 58 -30.26 15.47 0.88
N ALA A 59 -30.33 16.77 1.11
CA ALA A 59 -30.25 17.38 2.43
C ALA A 59 -31.64 17.83 2.89
N GLY A 60 -32.21 17.09 3.83
CA GLY A 60 -33.46 17.45 4.50
C GLY A 60 -33.23 18.15 5.84
N SER A 61 -34.28 18.16 6.65
CA SER A 61 -34.26 18.83 7.96
C SER A 61 -33.34 18.14 8.98
N VAL A 62 -33.20 16.81 8.89
CA VAL A 62 -32.33 16.05 9.80
C VAL A 62 -30.86 16.28 9.40
N PHE A 63 -30.56 16.31 8.10
CA PHE A 63 -29.24 16.68 7.60
C PHE A 63 -28.83 18.08 8.08
N GLN A 64 -29.71 19.07 7.95
CA GLN A 64 -29.45 20.45 8.41
C GLN A 64 -29.21 20.55 9.92
N SER A 65 -29.88 19.71 10.72
CA SER A 65 -29.76 19.70 12.17
C SER A 65 -28.64 18.81 12.72
N TYR A 66 -27.84 18.17 11.85
CA TYR A 66 -26.71 17.33 12.27
C TYR A 66 -25.72 18.10 13.17
N ARG A 67 -25.26 17.42 14.23
CA ARG A 67 -24.30 17.94 15.22
C ARG A 67 -23.11 17.02 15.49
N GLY A 68 -23.16 15.76 15.05
CA GLY A 68 -22.10 14.77 15.28
C GLY A 68 -22.60 13.33 15.22
N GLY A 69 -21.65 12.38 15.19
CA GLY A 69 -21.95 10.96 15.08
C GLY A 69 -22.09 10.47 13.63
N ILE A 70 -22.46 9.21 13.45
CA ILE A 70 -22.72 8.65 12.11
C ILE A 70 -24.13 9.01 11.67
N TYR A 71 -24.23 9.84 10.63
CA TYR A 71 -25.50 10.17 9.98
C TYR A 71 -25.98 8.98 9.14
N SER A 72 -27.11 8.41 9.52
CA SER A 72 -27.71 7.24 8.87
C SER A 72 -29.17 7.45 8.42
N THR A 73 -29.72 8.65 8.63
CA THR A 73 -31.10 8.97 8.25
C THR A 73 -31.20 9.19 6.74
N ASN A 74 -31.91 8.30 6.04
CA ASN A 74 -32.17 8.47 4.62
C ASN A 74 -33.31 9.46 4.39
N GLU A 75 -32.99 10.68 3.93
CA GLU A 75 -33.96 11.73 3.63
C GLU A 75 -34.27 11.83 2.13
N SER A 76 -33.99 10.81 1.30
CA SER A 76 -34.22 10.86 -0.15
C SER A 76 -35.65 11.27 -0.55
N SER A 77 -36.65 10.92 0.26
CA SER A 77 -38.05 11.34 0.06
C SER A 77 -38.28 12.84 0.21
N TYR A 78 -37.47 13.53 1.02
CA TYR A 78 -37.50 14.99 1.17
C TYR A 78 -37.24 15.71 -0.16
N CYS A 79 -36.43 15.10 -1.01
CA CYS A 79 -36.07 15.61 -2.33
C CYS A 79 -36.84 14.91 -3.47
N ASN A 80 -37.93 14.20 -3.17
CA ASN A 80 -38.69 13.41 -4.15
C ASN A 80 -37.83 12.39 -4.92
N GLY A 81 -36.83 11.81 -4.27
CA GLY A 81 -35.91 10.86 -4.90
C GLY A 81 -34.79 11.49 -5.73
N GLY A 82 -34.68 12.82 -5.76
CA GLY A 82 -33.56 13.54 -6.36
C GLY A 82 -32.61 14.16 -5.33
N ILE A 83 -31.76 15.08 -5.78
CA ILE A 83 -30.78 15.80 -4.98
C ILE A 83 -31.15 17.28 -4.84
N ASN A 84 -30.65 17.94 -3.79
CA ASN A 84 -30.84 19.38 -3.61
C ASN A 84 -29.58 20.11 -3.08
N HIS A 85 -28.50 19.38 -2.79
CA HIS A 85 -27.30 19.95 -2.17
C HIS A 85 -26.03 19.33 -2.74
N ALA A 86 -25.00 20.15 -2.92
CA ALA A 86 -23.69 19.74 -3.41
C ALA A 86 -22.64 19.87 -2.31
N VAL A 87 -21.80 18.84 -2.16
CA VAL A 87 -20.82 18.67 -1.09
C VAL A 87 -19.57 18.00 -1.63
N ASN A 88 -18.53 17.86 -0.79
CA ASN A 88 -17.35 17.10 -1.14
C ASN A 88 -17.21 15.87 -0.27
N LEU A 89 -16.87 14.73 -0.88
CA LEU A 89 -16.37 13.58 -0.14
C LEU A 89 -14.84 13.65 -0.12
N VAL A 90 -14.28 13.68 1.08
CA VAL A 90 -12.83 13.86 1.31
C VAL A 90 -12.16 12.59 1.82
N GLY A 91 -12.93 11.54 2.09
CA GLY A 91 -12.44 10.28 2.63
C GLY A 91 -13.57 9.33 3.01
N TRP A 92 -13.22 8.21 3.62
CA TRP A 92 -14.16 7.19 4.09
C TRP A 92 -13.60 6.44 5.29
N ASN A 93 -14.46 5.71 6.01
CA ASN A 93 -14.09 4.79 7.06
C ASN A 93 -14.83 3.45 6.86
N ASP A 94 -14.08 2.41 6.49
CA ASP A 94 -14.62 1.06 6.24
C ASP A 94 -15.09 0.36 7.51
N ALA A 95 -14.47 0.61 8.66
CA ALA A 95 -14.91 0.02 9.92
C ALA A 95 -16.30 0.53 10.35
N GLU A 96 -16.63 1.76 9.97
CA GLU A 96 -17.90 2.42 10.27
C GLU A 96 -18.88 2.43 9.08
N ASN A 97 -18.46 1.95 7.90
CA ASN A 97 -19.19 2.08 6.62
C ASN A 97 -19.64 3.52 6.32
N THR A 98 -18.75 4.50 6.49
CA THR A 98 -19.08 5.92 6.31
C THR A 98 -18.19 6.66 5.32
N TRP A 99 -18.75 7.70 4.71
CA TRP A 99 -18.02 8.77 4.03
C TRP A 99 -17.68 9.89 5.01
N ILE A 100 -16.54 10.55 4.79
CA ILE A 100 -16.20 11.82 5.41
C ILE A 100 -16.63 12.92 4.43
N LEU A 101 -17.73 13.59 4.75
CA LEU A 101 -18.33 14.65 3.95
C LEU A 101 -17.87 16.00 4.49
N ARG A 102 -17.34 16.86 3.60
CA ARG A 102 -17.05 18.27 3.87
C ARG A 102 -18.20 19.12 3.36
N ASN A 103 -18.75 19.96 4.23
CA ASN A 103 -19.87 20.84 3.90
C ASN A 103 -19.42 22.30 3.75
N SER A 104 -20.33 23.16 3.30
CA SER A 104 -20.12 24.59 3.01
C SER A 104 -20.92 25.53 3.92
N TRP A 105 -21.51 25.02 5.02
CA TRP A 105 -22.32 25.80 5.97
C TRP A 105 -21.55 26.31 7.19
N GLY A 106 -20.23 26.49 7.05
CA GLY A 106 -19.35 26.98 8.11
C GLY A 106 -18.95 25.91 9.12
N THR A 107 -17.94 26.24 9.94
CA THR A 107 -17.35 25.32 10.91
C THR A 107 -18.23 25.03 12.13
N GLY A 108 -19.26 25.85 12.38
CA GLY A 108 -20.22 25.63 13.47
C GLY A 108 -21.26 24.54 13.17
N TRP A 109 -21.35 24.07 11.93
CA TRP A 109 -22.24 22.97 11.54
C TRP A 109 -21.53 21.62 11.65
N GLY A 110 -22.23 20.60 12.16
CA GLY A 110 -21.70 19.23 12.26
C GLY A 110 -20.41 19.11 13.07
N GLU A 111 -19.51 18.25 12.61
CA GLU A 111 -18.21 17.97 13.20
C GLU A 111 -17.17 18.95 12.62
N SER A 112 -17.16 20.21 13.08
CA SER A 112 -16.28 21.27 12.58
C SER A 112 -16.43 21.56 11.07
N GLY A 113 -17.65 21.52 10.55
CA GLY A 113 -17.97 21.68 9.12
C GLY A 113 -17.99 20.36 8.33
N TYR A 114 -17.78 19.22 9.01
CA TYR A 114 -17.79 17.89 8.42
C TYR A 114 -18.94 17.03 8.95
N MET A 115 -19.17 15.90 8.28
CA MET A 115 -20.13 14.88 8.68
C MET A 115 -19.56 13.50 8.34
N ARG A 116 -19.75 12.54 9.24
CA ARG A 116 -19.65 11.11 8.91
C ARG A 116 -21.02 10.61 8.48
N ILE A 117 -21.18 10.24 7.22
CA ILE A 117 -22.45 9.77 6.65
C ILE A 117 -22.32 8.34 6.17
N ALA A 118 -23.25 7.46 6.53
CA ALA A 118 -23.22 6.07 6.12
C ALA A 118 -23.35 5.93 4.58
N TYR A 119 -22.74 4.88 4.04
CA TYR A 119 -22.84 4.57 2.61
C TYR A 119 -24.29 4.37 2.18
N GLY A 120 -24.64 4.83 0.98
CA GLY A 120 -25.97 4.65 0.39
C GLY A 120 -27.09 5.45 1.05
N VAL A 121 -26.77 6.36 1.99
CA VAL A 121 -27.77 7.16 2.71
C VAL A 121 -28.01 8.50 2.01
N SER A 122 -29.29 8.87 1.90
CA SER A 122 -29.73 10.19 1.41
C SER A 122 -29.16 10.57 0.03
N LEU A 123 -28.96 9.57 -0.83
CA LEU A 123 -28.42 9.72 -2.19
C LEU A 123 -26.99 10.31 -2.24
N VAL A 124 -26.25 10.25 -1.13
CA VAL A 124 -24.86 10.74 -1.09
C VAL A 124 -24.01 9.99 -2.13
N GLY A 125 -23.34 10.75 -3.00
CA GLY A 125 -22.51 10.19 -4.07
C GLY A 125 -23.12 10.29 -5.47
N GLU A 126 -24.35 10.80 -5.59
CA GLU A 126 -24.94 11.09 -6.90
C GLU A 126 -24.13 12.16 -7.63
N ASP A 127 -24.00 12.03 -8.96
CA ASP A 127 -23.21 12.93 -9.81
C ASP A 127 -21.75 13.11 -9.33
N ALA A 128 -21.16 12.05 -8.78
CA ALA A 128 -19.78 12.07 -8.32
C ALA A 128 -18.81 12.44 -9.45
N THR A 129 -18.00 13.48 -9.22
CA THR A 129 -17.01 13.99 -10.18
C THR A 129 -15.66 14.22 -9.53
N TYR A 130 -14.59 13.96 -10.29
CA TYR A 130 -13.21 14.24 -9.91
C TYR A 130 -12.55 15.17 -10.93
N VAL A 131 -11.50 15.87 -10.49
CA VAL A 131 -10.75 16.81 -11.31
C VAL A 131 -9.33 16.30 -11.56
N VAL A 132 -8.79 16.64 -12.72
CA VAL A 132 -7.39 16.42 -13.08
C VAL A 132 -6.70 17.77 -13.16
N TYR A 133 -5.60 17.93 -12.44
CA TYR A 133 -4.82 19.16 -12.38
C TYR A 133 -3.32 18.85 -12.38
N ASP A 134 -2.52 19.81 -12.81
CA ASP A 134 -1.07 19.69 -12.87
C ASP A 134 -0.44 19.93 -11.48
N THR A 135 0.26 18.93 -10.95
CA THR A 135 0.95 18.99 -9.66
C THR A 135 2.38 19.54 -9.78
N SER A 136 2.89 19.78 -10.99
CA SER A 136 4.26 20.27 -11.24
C SER A 136 4.41 21.79 -11.14
N VAL A 137 3.30 22.52 -10.99
CA VAL A 137 3.32 23.98 -10.86
C VAL A 137 3.60 24.37 -9.42
N ASN A 138 4.86 24.66 -9.10
CA ASN A 138 5.24 25.18 -7.78
C ASN A 138 4.57 26.55 -7.53
N PRO A 139 3.94 26.78 -6.36
CA PRO A 139 3.47 28.11 -6.01
C PRO A 139 4.65 29.07 -5.90
N PRO A 140 4.48 30.37 -6.23
CA PRO A 140 5.57 31.34 -6.12
C PRO A 140 6.10 31.45 -4.67
N PRO A 141 7.34 31.91 -4.47
CA PRO A 141 7.89 32.13 -3.11
C PRO A 141 7.10 33.22 -2.36
N GLY A 142 6.77 32.98 -1.08
CA GLY A 142 6.11 33.97 -0.19
C GLY A 142 4.62 33.77 0.06
N TRP A 143 4.04 32.65 -0.39
CA TRP A 143 2.61 32.36 -0.24
C TRP A 143 2.33 31.49 0.99
N PRO A 144 1.22 31.72 1.73
CA PRO A 144 0.79 30.79 2.75
C PRO A 144 0.49 29.46 2.06
N GLN A 145 1.27 28.44 2.41
CA GLN A 145 0.96 27.07 2.03
C GLN A 145 -0.39 26.76 2.67
N VAL A 146 -1.45 26.70 1.84
CA VAL A 146 -2.69 26.06 2.27
C VAL A 146 -2.36 24.58 2.34
N TYR A 147 -1.84 24.17 3.49
CA TYR A 147 -2.06 22.83 3.94
C TYR A 147 -3.58 22.75 4.09
N LEU A 148 -4.26 22.18 3.08
CA LEU A 148 -5.44 21.39 3.43
C LEU A 148 -4.99 20.56 4.63
N PRO A 149 -5.79 20.44 5.72
CA PRO A 149 -5.46 19.45 6.72
C PRO A 149 -5.17 18.21 5.91
N VAL A 150 -3.92 17.78 5.97
CA VAL A 150 -3.54 16.49 5.46
C VAL A 150 -4.44 15.62 6.32
N ILE A 151 -5.55 15.16 5.74
CA ILE A 151 -6.08 13.88 6.13
C ILE A 151 -4.89 13.00 5.84
N THR A 152 -4.08 12.80 6.88
CA THR A 152 -2.95 11.89 6.84
C THR A 152 -3.51 10.66 6.21
N ARG A 153 -2.88 10.21 5.12
CA ARG A 153 -2.97 8.84 4.66
C ARG A 153 -2.91 7.98 5.92
N GLN A 154 -4.07 7.57 6.42
CA GLN A 154 -4.15 6.30 7.08
C GLN A 154 -4.22 5.38 5.88
N ASP A 155 -3.10 4.73 5.57
CA ASP A 155 -2.96 3.84 4.44
C ASP A 155 -4.02 2.73 4.54
N TYR A 156 -5.19 3.03 4.00
CA TYR A 156 -6.27 2.12 3.65
C TYR A 156 -6.48 2.28 2.15
N ALA A 157 -5.43 2.03 1.37
CA ALA A 157 -5.67 1.40 0.08
C ALA A 157 -6.48 0.12 0.38
N PRO A 158 -7.54 -0.22 -0.38
CA PRO A 158 -8.09 -1.57 -0.33
C PRO A 158 -6.91 -2.52 -0.57
N GLN A 159 -6.48 -3.19 0.50
CA GLN A 159 -5.27 -3.99 0.46
C GLN A 159 -5.53 -5.15 -0.50
N PRO A 160 -4.59 -5.45 -1.39
CA PRO A 160 -4.74 -6.55 -2.32
C PRO A 160 -5.02 -7.83 -1.52
N ILE A 161 -5.99 -8.62 -1.98
CA ILE A 161 -6.13 -9.99 -1.51
C ILE A 161 -4.93 -10.74 -2.08
N GLY A 162 -3.89 -10.91 -1.28
CA GLY A 162 -2.61 -11.50 -1.69
C GLY A 162 -1.49 -10.46 -1.88
N PHE A 163 -0.37 -10.93 -2.43
CA PHE A 163 0.82 -10.11 -2.64
C PHE A 163 0.74 -9.35 -3.96
N LEU A 164 1.14 -8.07 -3.96
CA LEU A 164 1.47 -7.33 -5.18
C LEU A 164 2.87 -7.67 -5.64
N ASN A 165 3.06 -7.71 -6.96
CA ASN A 165 4.35 -8.05 -7.57
C ASN A 165 4.97 -9.33 -6.95
N PRO A 166 4.23 -10.45 -6.85
CA PRO A 166 4.61 -11.61 -6.03
C PRO A 166 5.91 -12.30 -6.47
N GLY A 167 6.23 -12.24 -7.77
CA GLY A 167 7.49 -12.76 -8.35
C GLY A 167 8.46 -11.64 -8.75
N PHE A 168 8.34 -10.44 -8.18
CA PHE A 168 9.29 -9.33 -8.38
C PHE A 168 9.46 -8.77 -9.81
N GLU A 169 8.72 -9.29 -10.80
CA GLU A 169 8.81 -8.93 -12.23
C GLU A 169 8.55 -7.45 -12.58
N LEU A 170 7.95 -6.67 -11.68
CA LEU A 170 7.84 -5.21 -11.81
C LEU A 170 9.03 -4.47 -11.20
N GLY A 171 10.14 -5.19 -11.01
CA GLY A 171 11.32 -4.76 -10.28
C GLY A 171 11.03 -4.52 -8.80
N ARG A 172 11.66 -3.49 -8.26
CA ARG A 172 11.64 -3.14 -6.83
C ARG A 172 10.33 -2.48 -6.35
N ARG A 173 9.27 -2.53 -7.16
CA ARG A 173 7.96 -1.93 -6.86
C ARG A 173 7.18 -2.82 -5.90
N ASP A 174 6.30 -2.19 -5.11
CA ASP A 174 5.32 -2.81 -4.19
C ASP A 174 5.91 -3.58 -3.00
N TRP A 175 7.22 -3.83 -2.98
CA TRP A 175 7.94 -4.39 -1.85
C TRP A 175 8.75 -3.31 -1.12
N THR A 176 8.73 -3.37 0.20
CA THR A 176 9.77 -2.73 1.01
C THR A 176 10.95 -3.69 1.05
N GLU A 177 12.15 -3.21 0.83
CA GLU A 177 13.35 -4.03 0.87
C GLU A 177 14.40 -3.36 1.77
N TYR A 178 15.22 -4.16 2.45
CA TYR A 178 16.21 -3.71 3.40
C TYR A 178 17.46 -4.58 3.36
N SER A 179 18.61 -3.95 3.60
CA SER A 179 19.91 -4.57 3.81
C SER A 179 20.70 -3.69 4.77
N TRP A 180 21.23 -4.29 5.83
CA TRP A 180 22.09 -3.61 6.80
C TRP A 180 23.38 -3.10 6.15
N GLN A 181 23.96 -3.89 5.25
CA GLN A 181 25.15 -3.56 4.49
C GLN A 181 24.89 -2.65 3.26
N GLY A 182 23.63 -2.27 3.01
CA GLY A 182 23.24 -1.29 1.98
C GLY A 182 23.09 -1.86 0.56
N TRP A 183 22.91 -3.17 0.43
CA TRP A 183 22.71 -3.84 -0.85
C TRP A 183 21.29 -3.65 -1.41
N VAL A 184 21.17 -3.68 -2.74
CA VAL A 184 19.88 -3.93 -3.39
C VAL A 184 19.60 -5.43 -3.29
N VAL A 185 18.40 -5.81 -2.86
CA VAL A 185 18.07 -7.23 -2.62
C VAL A 185 17.00 -7.74 -3.57
N ILE A 186 16.20 -6.89 -4.20
CA ILE A 186 15.34 -7.28 -5.33
C ILE A 186 16.09 -6.95 -6.63
N VAL A 187 16.46 -7.99 -7.36
CA VAL A 187 17.47 -7.93 -8.45
C VAL A 187 16.97 -8.67 -9.70
N SER A 188 17.42 -8.23 -10.86
CA SER A 188 17.11 -8.88 -12.14
C SER A 188 18.10 -10.01 -12.43
N THR A 189 17.77 -10.85 -13.41
CA THR A 189 18.59 -11.97 -13.89
C THR A 189 20.02 -11.56 -14.30
N ASP A 190 20.21 -10.30 -14.72
CA ASP A 190 21.54 -9.77 -15.09
C ASP A 190 22.51 -9.69 -13.91
N ASP A 191 21.98 -9.50 -12.68
CA ASP A 191 22.74 -9.36 -11.44
C ASP A 191 22.58 -10.58 -10.52
N LEU A 192 21.77 -11.58 -10.92
CA LEU A 192 21.54 -12.79 -10.15
C LEU A 192 22.53 -13.89 -10.55
N PRO A 193 23.10 -14.60 -9.57
CA PRO A 193 23.97 -15.76 -9.81
C PRO A 193 23.17 -17.03 -10.14
N ILE A 194 21.83 -16.94 -10.17
CA ILE A 194 20.92 -18.04 -10.46
C ILE A 194 19.83 -17.59 -11.42
N THR A 195 19.25 -18.54 -12.15
CA THR A 195 18.00 -18.30 -12.87
C THR A 195 16.85 -18.13 -11.86
N PRO A 196 16.07 -17.04 -11.90
CA PRO A 196 14.81 -16.91 -11.14
C PRO A 196 13.89 -18.10 -11.36
N HIS A 197 13.01 -18.40 -10.40
CA HIS A 197 12.05 -19.49 -10.55
C HIS A 197 11.01 -19.13 -11.61
N GLY A 198 10.52 -17.89 -11.57
CA GLY A 198 9.67 -17.28 -12.58
C GLY A 198 10.33 -16.05 -13.20
N GLY A 199 10.07 -15.80 -14.48
CA GLY A 199 10.40 -14.53 -15.12
C GLY A 199 11.89 -14.15 -15.14
N SER A 200 12.23 -12.96 -14.65
CA SER A 200 13.57 -12.36 -14.75
C SER A 200 13.98 -11.59 -13.50
N TRP A 201 13.23 -11.66 -12.40
CA TRP A 201 13.55 -11.00 -11.14
C TRP A 201 13.39 -11.96 -9.96
N ALA A 202 14.20 -11.78 -8.92
CA ALA A 202 14.03 -12.46 -7.65
C ALA A 202 14.59 -11.62 -6.50
N ALA A 203 14.30 -12.01 -5.26
CA ALA A 203 14.96 -11.46 -4.09
C ALA A 203 16.18 -12.30 -3.71
N TRP A 204 17.32 -11.64 -3.45
CA TRP A 204 18.56 -12.23 -2.93
C TRP A 204 18.84 -11.65 -1.54
N LEU A 205 18.57 -12.45 -0.51
CA LEU A 205 18.79 -12.16 0.90
C LEU A 205 20.01 -12.92 1.43
N GLY A 206 20.65 -12.40 2.48
CA GLY A 206 21.94 -12.91 2.97
C GLY A 206 23.04 -12.65 1.93
N GLY A 207 24.10 -13.45 1.91
CA GLY A 207 25.19 -13.33 0.93
C GLY A 207 26.19 -12.21 1.25
N ASP A 208 26.25 -11.76 2.50
CA ASP A 208 27.37 -10.96 3.05
C ASP A 208 27.53 -11.30 4.53
N ASP A 209 28.64 -10.92 5.13
CA ASP A 209 28.92 -11.15 6.55
C ASP A 209 28.17 -10.12 7.41
N ASP A 210 27.69 -10.55 8.58
CA ASP A 210 26.95 -9.72 9.54
C ASP A 210 25.79 -8.97 8.89
N GLU A 211 25.05 -9.65 8.00
CA GLU A 211 23.97 -9.06 7.24
C GLU A 211 22.61 -9.32 7.90
N ILE A 212 21.79 -8.29 7.86
CA ILE A 212 20.34 -8.42 8.02
C ILE A 212 19.72 -7.90 6.72
N SER A 213 18.97 -8.76 6.04
CA SER A 213 18.28 -8.38 4.82
C SER A 213 16.89 -8.99 4.73
N TYR A 214 15.95 -8.24 4.17
CA TYR A 214 14.59 -8.71 4.01
C TYR A 214 13.83 -8.01 2.89
N VAL A 215 12.76 -8.67 2.45
CA VAL A 215 11.65 -8.06 1.72
C VAL A 215 10.39 -8.11 2.57
N GLU A 216 9.60 -7.05 2.56
CA GLU A 216 8.40 -6.89 3.37
C GLU A 216 7.25 -6.31 2.53
N GLN A 217 6.05 -6.87 2.71
CA GLN A 217 4.82 -6.27 2.21
C GLN A 217 3.73 -6.35 3.28
N ARG A 218 2.90 -5.31 3.34
CA ARG A 218 1.68 -5.29 4.15
C ARG A 218 0.57 -5.98 3.37
N VAL A 219 0.09 -7.11 3.86
CA VAL A 219 -0.92 -7.94 3.17
C VAL A 219 -2.01 -8.38 4.13
N THR A 220 -3.21 -8.60 3.60
CA THR A 220 -4.31 -9.24 4.35
C THR A 220 -4.25 -10.74 4.13
N VAL A 221 -4.06 -11.51 5.21
CA VAL A 221 -4.01 -12.97 5.13
C VAL A 221 -5.41 -13.51 4.77
N PRO A 222 -5.56 -14.24 3.65
CA PRO A 222 -6.86 -14.72 3.20
C PRO A 222 -7.51 -15.66 4.20
N ALA A 223 -8.78 -15.41 4.52
CA ALA A 223 -9.51 -16.20 5.50
C ALA A 223 -9.73 -17.66 5.08
N SER A 224 -9.71 -17.97 3.79
CA SER A 224 -9.92 -19.32 3.24
C SER A 224 -8.63 -20.05 2.86
N TYR A 225 -7.51 -19.33 2.71
CA TYR A 225 -6.23 -19.88 2.30
C TYR A 225 -5.05 -19.16 2.96
N PRO A 226 -4.72 -19.47 4.23
CA PRO A 226 -3.77 -18.69 5.02
C PRO A 226 -2.33 -19.22 4.98
N TYR A 227 -2.01 -20.21 4.14
CA TYR A 227 -0.66 -20.72 4.06
C TYR A 227 0.14 -19.80 3.15
N LEU A 228 1.09 -19.05 3.72
CA LEU A 228 2.08 -18.34 2.93
C LEU A 228 2.94 -19.38 2.22
N THR A 229 3.15 -19.21 0.93
CA THR A 229 4.08 -20.02 0.15
C THR A 229 4.98 -19.13 -0.67
N TYR A 230 6.24 -19.50 -0.81
CA TYR A 230 7.18 -18.85 -1.71
C TYR A 230 8.17 -19.90 -2.20
N TRP A 231 8.73 -19.69 -3.38
CA TRP A 231 9.85 -20.47 -3.85
C TRP A 231 11.11 -19.93 -3.21
N HIS A 232 11.94 -20.83 -2.68
CA HIS A 232 13.25 -20.44 -2.18
C HIS A 232 14.36 -21.34 -2.71
N ARG A 233 15.57 -20.78 -2.73
CA ARG A 233 16.80 -21.54 -2.96
C ARG A 233 17.80 -21.15 -1.90
N ILE A 234 18.38 -22.13 -1.23
CA ILE A 234 19.41 -21.93 -0.22
C ILE A 234 20.75 -22.34 -0.82
N GLY A 235 21.67 -21.38 -0.90
CA GLY A 235 23.06 -21.62 -1.26
C GLY A 235 23.96 -21.22 -0.10
N SER A 236 24.55 -22.20 0.59
CA SER A 236 25.35 -21.93 1.79
C SER A 236 26.58 -22.85 1.88
N THR A 237 27.68 -22.32 2.40
CA THR A 237 28.89 -23.07 2.80
C THR A 237 29.04 -23.12 4.32
N ASP A 238 28.11 -22.52 5.05
CA ASP A 238 28.14 -22.40 6.49
C ASP A 238 27.63 -23.68 7.20
N VAL A 239 27.96 -23.78 8.49
CA VAL A 239 27.43 -24.79 9.41
C VAL A 239 26.10 -24.33 10.00
N CYS A 240 25.23 -25.29 10.31
CA CYS A 240 23.90 -24.95 10.83
C CYS A 240 23.99 -24.37 12.25
N GLY A 241 23.06 -23.48 12.57
CA GLY A 241 22.95 -22.82 13.87
C GLY A 241 23.49 -21.40 13.93
N TYR A 242 24.04 -20.86 12.84
CA TYR A 242 24.65 -19.52 12.81
C TYR A 242 23.87 -18.57 11.90
N ASP A 243 23.55 -19.04 10.69
CA ASP A 243 22.78 -18.28 9.71
C ASP A 243 21.33 -18.78 9.60
N PHE A 244 20.40 -17.84 9.50
CA PHE A 244 18.97 -18.15 9.56
C PHE A 244 18.15 -17.40 8.51
N GLY A 245 17.19 -18.11 7.95
CA GLY A 245 16.15 -17.58 7.08
C GLY A 245 14.79 -17.82 7.72
N GLY A 246 13.79 -17.02 7.36
CA GLY A 246 12.45 -17.25 7.88
C GLY A 246 11.47 -16.13 7.59
N VAL A 247 10.34 -16.21 8.28
CA VAL A 247 9.22 -15.28 8.15
C VAL A 247 8.93 -14.60 9.47
N ILE A 248 8.88 -13.27 9.45
CA ILE A 248 8.51 -12.42 10.58
C ILE A 248 7.20 -11.70 10.26
N ILE A 249 6.30 -11.71 11.23
CA ILE A 249 5.00 -11.05 11.16
C ILE A 249 5.01 -9.81 12.04
N ASN A 250 4.52 -8.69 11.50
CA ASN A 250 4.45 -7.39 12.19
C ASN A 250 5.79 -6.97 12.82
N ARG A 251 6.91 -7.27 12.13
CA ARG A 251 8.29 -6.90 12.48
C ARG A 251 8.80 -7.40 13.83
N THR A 252 8.04 -8.24 14.51
CA THR A 252 8.30 -8.59 15.92
C THR A 252 8.08 -10.06 16.21
N ARG A 253 7.23 -10.75 15.44
CA ARG A 253 6.89 -12.15 15.69
C ARG A 253 7.53 -13.06 14.65
N VAL A 254 8.51 -13.85 15.06
CA VAL A 254 9.00 -14.98 14.26
C VAL A 254 7.86 -15.99 14.08
N ALA A 255 7.39 -16.15 12.84
CA ALA A 255 6.37 -17.12 12.46
C ALA A 255 6.98 -18.41 11.91
N ASP A 256 8.18 -18.31 11.34
CA ASP A 256 8.96 -19.44 10.85
C ASP A 256 10.45 -19.09 10.88
N GLN A 257 11.31 -20.08 11.11
CA GLN A 257 12.76 -19.97 11.13
C GLN A 257 13.39 -21.30 10.70
N TYR A 258 14.39 -21.23 9.84
CA TYR A 258 15.18 -22.37 9.37
C TYR A 258 16.65 -21.98 9.19
N ASN A 259 17.54 -22.98 9.19
CA ASN A 259 18.97 -22.75 8.99
C ASN A 259 19.29 -22.44 7.53
N LEU A 260 20.20 -21.50 7.30
CA LEU A 260 20.87 -21.30 6.03
C LEU A 260 22.28 -21.89 6.14
N CYS A 261 22.42 -23.19 5.89
CA CYS A 261 23.69 -23.90 6.05
C CYS A 261 23.88 -24.91 4.92
N ALA A 262 25.11 -25.43 4.76
CA ALA A 262 25.44 -26.43 3.74
C ALA A 262 24.53 -27.67 3.81
N ALA A 263 24.16 -28.13 5.02
CA ALA A 263 23.26 -29.27 5.20
C ALA A 263 21.78 -28.94 4.89
N ALA A 264 21.42 -27.66 4.81
CA ALA A 264 20.09 -27.18 4.43
C ALA A 264 20.06 -26.59 3.01
N ALA A 265 21.17 -26.64 2.27
CA ALA A 265 21.23 -26.18 0.90
C ALA A 265 20.26 -26.98 0.02
N THR A 266 19.48 -26.29 -0.80
CA THR A 266 18.34 -26.91 -1.50
C THR A 266 18.71 -27.53 -2.84
N GLY A 267 19.88 -27.19 -3.41
CA GLY A 267 20.32 -27.66 -4.74
C GLY A 267 19.55 -27.08 -5.93
N GLY A 268 18.34 -26.56 -5.70
CA GLY A 268 17.46 -25.92 -6.68
C GLY A 268 16.36 -25.11 -5.99
N TRP A 269 15.36 -24.68 -6.75
CA TRP A 269 14.19 -24.01 -6.20
C TRP A 269 13.25 -25.02 -5.56
N VAL A 270 12.93 -24.81 -4.29
CA VAL A 270 11.94 -25.60 -3.57
C VAL A 270 10.89 -24.69 -2.98
N ARG A 271 9.65 -25.15 -2.92
CA ARG A 271 8.54 -24.35 -2.39
C ARG A 271 8.47 -24.48 -0.87
N HIS A 272 8.60 -23.35 -0.17
CA HIS A 272 8.45 -23.25 1.28
C HIS A 272 7.01 -22.90 1.67
N SER A 273 6.58 -23.30 2.86
CA SER A 273 5.23 -23.03 3.35
C SER A 273 5.18 -22.68 4.84
N VAL A 274 4.50 -21.59 5.18
CA VAL A 274 4.33 -21.11 6.55
C VAL A 274 2.85 -20.98 6.89
N ASN A 275 2.43 -21.58 8.00
CA ASN A 275 1.04 -21.54 8.44
C ASN A 275 0.71 -20.21 9.14
N LEU A 276 0.00 -19.32 8.46
CA LEU A 276 -0.46 -18.05 9.02
C LEU A 276 -1.93 -18.08 9.46
N SER A 277 -2.49 -19.26 9.79
CA SER A 277 -3.90 -19.40 10.17
C SER A 277 -4.30 -18.52 11.36
N ALA A 278 -3.38 -18.19 12.26
CA ALA A 278 -3.62 -17.29 13.39
C ALA A 278 -3.95 -15.85 12.96
N TYR A 279 -3.63 -15.48 11.71
CA TYR A 279 -3.79 -14.15 11.15
C TYR A 279 -4.91 -14.06 10.10
N ARG A 280 -5.76 -15.09 9.95
CA ARG A 280 -6.87 -15.08 8.96
C ARG A 280 -7.70 -13.80 9.04
N GLY A 281 -7.84 -13.12 7.89
CA GLY A 281 -8.59 -11.87 7.76
C GLY A 281 -7.89 -10.65 8.36
N GLN A 282 -6.70 -10.81 8.96
CA GLN A 282 -5.92 -9.70 9.50
C GLN A 282 -4.96 -9.16 8.45
N THR A 283 -4.81 -7.84 8.44
CA THR A 283 -3.74 -7.17 7.70
C THR A 283 -2.48 -7.14 8.56
N VAL A 284 -1.41 -7.76 8.06
CA VAL A 284 -0.12 -7.87 8.75
C VAL A 284 1.03 -7.47 7.83
N TYR A 285 2.15 -7.06 8.40
CA TYR A 285 3.41 -7.02 7.67
C TYR A 285 3.98 -8.43 7.61
N VAL A 286 4.19 -8.95 6.41
CA VAL A 286 4.89 -10.21 6.17
C VAL A 286 6.29 -9.87 5.68
N GLN A 287 7.29 -10.25 6.47
CA GLN A 287 8.70 -10.05 6.18
C GLN A 287 9.36 -11.41 5.93
N ILE A 288 9.97 -11.61 4.76
CA ILE A 288 10.85 -12.74 4.49
C ILE A 288 12.28 -12.23 4.67
N ARG A 289 13.02 -12.85 5.60
CA ARG A 289 14.28 -12.30 6.14
C ARG A 289 15.37 -13.36 6.14
N ALA A 290 16.60 -12.90 5.94
CA ALA A 290 17.83 -13.63 6.25
C ALA A 290 18.70 -12.83 7.22
N GLU A 291 19.30 -13.53 8.17
CA GLU A 291 20.30 -13.01 9.10
C GLU A 291 21.55 -13.90 9.01
N THR A 292 22.71 -13.29 8.73
CA THR A 292 23.98 -14.00 8.61
C THR A 292 24.99 -13.51 9.64
N ASP A 293 25.89 -14.37 10.09
CA ASP A 293 26.99 -14.08 10.98
C ASP A 293 28.26 -13.63 10.26
N SER A 294 29.36 -13.49 11.01
CA SER A 294 30.64 -12.97 10.51
C SER A 294 31.47 -13.99 9.71
N SER A 295 30.96 -15.20 9.46
CA SER A 295 31.72 -16.33 8.92
C SER A 295 30.94 -17.15 7.91
N TYR A 296 31.67 -17.66 6.90
CA TYR A 296 31.11 -18.42 5.78
C TYR A 296 29.97 -17.66 5.07
N HIS A 297 29.42 -18.24 4.00
CA HIS A 297 28.41 -17.52 3.21
C HIS A 297 27.13 -18.32 3.13
N SER A 298 26.02 -17.62 3.36
CA SER A 298 24.67 -18.15 3.27
C SER A 298 23.77 -17.21 2.49
N ASN A 299 23.14 -17.75 1.46
CA ASN A 299 22.26 -17.03 0.56
C ASN A 299 20.87 -17.64 0.62
N LEU A 300 19.87 -16.77 0.67
CA LEU A 300 18.47 -17.11 0.54
C LEU A 300 17.89 -16.36 -0.65
N PHE A 301 17.62 -17.09 -1.73
CA PHE A 301 16.89 -16.56 -2.85
C PHE A 301 15.40 -16.82 -2.66
N VAL A 302 14.55 -15.86 -3.02
CA VAL A 302 13.09 -15.92 -2.83
C VAL A 302 12.39 -15.44 -4.09
N ASP A 303 11.35 -16.17 -4.50
CA ASP A 303 10.55 -15.86 -5.67
C ASP A 303 9.09 -16.33 -5.51
N ASP A 304 8.19 -15.84 -6.36
CA ASP A 304 6.83 -16.33 -6.54
C ASP A 304 6.01 -16.49 -5.22
N VAL A 305 5.91 -15.40 -4.47
CA VAL A 305 5.23 -15.35 -3.16
C VAL A 305 3.70 -15.37 -3.31
N SER A 306 3.01 -16.26 -2.60
CA SER A 306 1.57 -16.46 -2.73
C SER A 306 0.93 -17.00 -1.45
N PHE A 307 -0.40 -17.13 -1.46
CA PHE A 307 -1.16 -17.81 -0.41
C PHE A 307 -1.86 -19.05 -0.96
N GLN A 308 -1.92 -20.13 -0.16
CA GLN A 308 -2.55 -21.40 -0.52
C GLN A 308 -3.51 -21.92 0.56
N ALA A 309 -4.47 -22.74 0.12
CA ALA A 309 -5.52 -23.31 0.99
C ALA A 309 -4.97 -24.33 1.99
N THR A 310 -3.93 -25.05 1.56
CA THR A 310 -3.25 -26.10 2.31
C THR A 310 -1.77 -25.83 2.33
N ALA A 311 -1.06 -26.46 3.26
CA ALA A 311 0.40 -26.47 3.22
C ALA A 311 0.87 -27.02 1.86
N ALA A 312 1.84 -26.34 1.27
CA ALA A 312 2.48 -26.82 0.07
C ALA A 312 3.35 -28.05 0.39
N VAL A 313 3.23 -29.09 -0.42
CA VAL A 313 4.19 -30.22 -0.39
C VAL A 313 5.43 -29.78 -1.15
N GLY A 314 6.62 -29.96 -0.55
CA GLY A 314 7.90 -29.65 -1.20
C GLY A 314 8.09 -30.54 -2.42
N VAL A 315 7.83 -29.99 -3.60
CA VAL A 315 8.13 -30.62 -4.89
C VAL A 315 9.26 -29.80 -5.52
N ASP A 316 10.36 -30.48 -5.81
CA ASP A 316 11.47 -29.96 -6.61
C ASP A 316 11.03 -29.98 -8.08
N GLU A 317 10.91 -28.80 -8.70
CA GLU A 317 10.36 -28.65 -10.06
C GLU A 317 11.41 -28.15 -11.07
N SER A 318 12.64 -27.85 -10.65
CA SER A 318 13.69 -27.30 -11.53
C SER A 318 14.82 -28.31 -11.80
N PRO A 319 15.29 -28.47 -13.06
CA PRO A 319 16.47 -29.28 -13.32
C PRO A 319 17.69 -28.69 -12.61
N PRO A 320 18.67 -29.53 -12.21
CA PRO A 320 19.85 -29.08 -11.49
C PRO A 320 20.74 -28.24 -12.43
N ASP A 321 20.51 -26.93 -12.47
CA ASP A 321 21.49 -25.98 -12.99
C ASP A 321 22.64 -25.96 -11.99
N GLY A 322 23.61 -26.84 -12.26
CA GLY A 322 24.74 -27.24 -11.42
C GLY A 322 25.66 -26.11 -10.99
N LEU A 323 25.16 -25.21 -10.16
CA LEU A 323 25.92 -24.38 -9.23
C LEU A 323 26.02 -25.17 -7.91
N PRO A 324 27.20 -25.77 -7.61
CA PRO A 324 27.40 -26.45 -6.33
C PRO A 324 27.66 -25.46 -5.19
N ASP A 325 27.97 -24.21 -5.47
CA ASP A 325 28.48 -23.30 -4.45
C ASP A 325 27.76 -21.95 -4.52
N ALA A 326 27.41 -21.45 -3.33
CA ALA A 326 27.05 -20.07 -3.09
C ALA A 326 28.01 -19.12 -3.84
N PRO A 327 27.52 -17.99 -4.39
CA PRO A 327 28.39 -16.92 -4.85
C PRO A 327 29.41 -16.57 -3.77
N SER A 328 30.65 -16.29 -4.17
CA SER A 328 31.73 -15.98 -3.24
C SER A 328 31.57 -14.58 -2.63
N LYS A 329 32.28 -14.33 -1.52
CA LYS A 329 32.25 -13.04 -0.80
C LYS A 329 32.30 -11.83 -1.73
N GLY A 330 31.29 -10.98 -1.68
CA GLY A 330 31.31 -9.69 -2.37
C GLY A 330 30.97 -9.73 -3.87
N GLU A 331 30.54 -10.87 -4.42
CA GLU A 331 29.94 -10.96 -5.77
C GLU A 331 28.46 -10.54 -5.77
N ARG A 332 28.09 -9.54 -4.96
CA ARG A 332 26.72 -9.04 -4.83
C ARG A 332 26.37 -8.01 -5.91
N ALA A 333 25.06 -7.84 -6.10
CA ALA A 333 24.45 -6.78 -6.90
C ALA A 333 24.84 -5.36 -6.44
N VAL A 334 24.46 -4.35 -7.21
CA VAL A 334 24.85 -2.94 -7.03
C VAL A 334 24.52 -2.39 -5.63
N ARG A 335 25.52 -1.79 -4.94
CA ARG A 335 25.29 -1.05 -3.67
C ARG A 335 24.44 0.20 -3.92
N ARG A 336 23.50 0.50 -3.02
CA ARG A 336 22.83 1.80 -3.06
C ARG A 336 23.82 2.91 -2.76
N GLY A 337 23.80 4.00 -3.54
CA GLY A 337 24.50 5.23 -3.17
C GLY A 337 24.12 5.63 -1.74
N ALA A 338 25.11 6.00 -0.92
CA ALA A 338 25.02 6.09 0.54
C ALA A 338 23.68 6.65 1.06
N ALA A 339 22.93 5.83 1.79
CA ALA A 339 21.79 6.25 2.58
C ALA A 339 22.22 6.46 4.05
N PRO A 340 21.56 7.37 4.81
CA PRO A 340 21.95 7.69 6.18
C PRO A 340 21.68 6.49 7.10
N GLY A 341 22.59 6.25 8.04
CA GLY A 341 22.44 5.24 9.09
C GLY A 341 21.11 5.43 9.82
N GLY A 342 20.27 4.39 9.77
CA GLY A 342 19.05 4.27 10.54
C GLY A 342 19.32 3.39 11.76
N ASP A 343 18.70 3.79 12.88
CA ASP A 343 18.80 3.17 14.20
C ASP A 343 18.61 1.64 14.17
N GLY A 344 19.42 0.93 14.97
CA GLY A 344 19.68 -0.50 14.87
C GLY A 344 18.46 -1.43 14.80
N GLU A 345 18.25 -2.07 13.66
CA GLU A 345 17.51 -3.32 13.55
C GLU A 345 18.37 -4.44 14.16
N GLY A 346 17.93 -4.99 15.29
CA GLY A 346 18.60 -6.13 15.93
C GLY A 346 18.28 -7.47 15.25
N ARG A 347 19.11 -8.48 15.49
CA ARG A 347 18.81 -9.86 15.12
C ARG A 347 17.52 -10.33 15.79
N LEU A 348 16.62 -10.92 15.01
CA LEU A 348 15.34 -11.47 15.42
C LEU A 348 15.32 -12.99 15.36
N PHE A 349 16.16 -13.57 14.50
CA PHE A 349 16.46 -14.99 14.60
C PHE A 349 17.53 -15.19 15.67
N GLY A 350 17.43 -16.31 16.39
CA GLY A 350 18.36 -16.60 17.49
C GLY A 350 19.81 -16.71 16.98
N PRO A 351 20.81 -16.50 17.85
CA PRO A 351 22.16 -17.02 17.67
C PRO A 351 22.26 -18.52 18.03
#